data_AF-A0A238C2G8-F1
#
_entry.id   AF-A0A238C2G8-F1
#
_cell.length_a   1.000
_cell.length_b   1.000
_cell.length_c   1.000
_cell.angle_alpha   90.00
_cell.angle_beta   90.00
_cell.angle_gamma   90.00
#
_symmetry.space_group_name_H-M   'P 1'
#
loop_
_entity.id
_entity.type
_entity.pdbx_description
1 polymer ?
#
loop_
_entity_poly.entity_id
_entity_poly.type
_entity_poly.pdbx_seq_one_letter_code
_entity_poly.pdbx_strand_id
1 'polypeptide(L)'
;MIFFTIILLFIWLLKLTEPAPIPHDESYSFTKGGRTCSIQNGKLFIDGIFKRNLTMTEMKEVKYWSEAFNQFVTSRRRLRMNLHLSSSREL
;
A
#
# COMPACT_ATOMS: atom_id res chain seq x y z
N MET A 1 8.35 -10.03 45.21
CA MET A 1 8.69 -10.68 43.93
C MET A 1 7.60 -10.53 42.86
N ILE A 2 6.31 -10.66 43.19
CA ILE A 2 5.19 -10.59 42.21
C ILE A 2 5.02 -9.20 41.56
N PHE A 3 5.30 -8.10 42.27
CA PHE A 3 5.20 -6.76 41.69
C PHE A 3 6.19 -6.51 40.54
N PHE A 4 7.39 -7.09 40.62
CA PHE A 4 8.43 -6.88 39.63
C PHE A 4 8.10 -7.58 38.30
N THR A 5 7.47 -8.75 38.37
CA THR A 5 7.04 -9.50 37.18
C THR A 5 5.89 -8.81 36.46
N ILE A 6 4.93 -8.23 37.20
CA ILE A 6 3.81 -7.45 36.62
C ILE A 6 4.34 -6.20 35.90
N ILE A 7 5.30 -5.49 36.49
CA ILE A 7 5.92 -4.30 35.88
C ILE A 7 6.65 -4.65 34.59
N LEU A 8 7.43 -5.74 34.58
CA LEU A 8 8.12 -6.22 33.36
C LEU A 8 7.13 -6.61 32.26
N LEU A 9 6.01 -7.23 32.62
CA LEU A 9 4.95 -7.61 31.69
C LEU A 9 4.25 -6.38 31.09
N PHE A 10 4.04 -5.34 31.90
CA PHE A 10 3.49 -4.06 31.45
C PHE A 10 4.42 -3.30 30.50
N ILE A 11 5.73 -3.29 30.79
CA ILE A 11 6.74 -2.69 29.91
C ILE A 11 6.79 -3.43 28.57
N TRP A 12 6.67 -4.76 28.61
CA TRP A 12 6.63 -5.59 27.40
C TRP A 12 5.35 -5.36 26.58
N LEU A 13 4.20 -5.16 27.23
CA LEU A 13 2.93 -4.77 26.59
C LEU A 13 2.98 -3.38 25.94
N LEU A 14 3.63 -2.40 26.59
CA LEU A 14 3.84 -1.06 26.02
C LEU A 14 4.73 -1.10 24.77
N LYS A 15 5.72 -2.00 24.74
CA LYS A 15 6.57 -2.27 23.56
C LYS A 15 5.81 -2.87 22.38
N LEU A 16 4.72 -3.60 22.62
CA LEU A 16 3.85 -4.17 21.58
C LEU A 16 2.88 -3.14 20.96
N THR A 17 2.73 -1.98 21.59
CA THR A 17 1.81 -0.92 21.13
C THR A 17 2.52 0.18 20.34
N GLU A 18 3.83 0.10 20.14
CA GLU A 18 4.53 1.02 19.23
C GLU A 18 3.91 0.87 17.83
N PRO A 19 3.26 1.93 17.29
CA PRO A 19 2.69 1.88 15.96
C PRO A 19 3.84 1.61 14.98
N ALA A 20 3.70 0.55 14.19
CA ALA A 20 4.68 0.21 13.18
C ALA A 20 4.99 1.48 12.35
N PRO A 21 6.27 1.76 12.06
CA PRO A 21 6.64 2.97 11.33
C PRO A 21 5.87 3.02 10.02
N ILE A 22 5.23 4.16 9.77
CA ILE A 22 4.50 4.40 8.53
C ILE A 22 5.55 4.37 7.41
N PRO A 23 5.44 3.50 6.39
CA PRO A 23 6.37 3.51 5.28
C PRO A 23 6.26 4.87 4.57
N HIS A 24 7.31 5.70 4.70
CA HIS A 24 7.32 7.08 4.23
C HIS A 24 7.89 7.23 2.80
N ASP A 25 8.47 6.18 2.23
CA ASP A 25 9.14 6.23 0.91
C ASP A 25 8.26 5.75 -0.25
N GLU A 26 7.04 5.27 0.04
CA GLU A 26 6.10 4.77 -0.96
C GLU A 26 5.21 5.91 -1.47
N SER A 27 5.17 6.09 -2.79
CA SER A 27 4.26 7.03 -3.45
C SER A 27 3.29 6.29 -4.36
N TYR A 28 2.02 6.67 -4.30
CA TYR A 28 0.95 6.08 -5.09
C TYR A 28 0.21 7.18 -5.85
N SER A 29 -0.18 6.91 -7.09
CA SER A 29 -0.98 7.84 -7.89
C SER A 29 -1.99 7.08 -8.73
N PHE A 30 -3.22 7.58 -8.74
CA PHE A 30 -4.31 7.02 -9.49
C PHE A 30 -5.15 8.12 -10.13
N THR A 31 -5.33 8.02 -11.46
CA THR A 31 -6.11 8.97 -12.23
C THR A 31 -7.33 8.29 -12.84
N LYS A 32 -8.52 8.86 -12.62
CA LYS A 32 -9.77 8.37 -13.21
C LYS A 32 -10.69 9.53 -13.53
N GLY A 33 -11.19 9.59 -14.77
CA GLY A 33 -12.16 10.60 -15.21
C GLY A 33 -11.64 12.04 -15.06
N GLY A 34 -10.35 12.26 -15.33
CA GLY A 34 -9.72 13.58 -15.22
C GLY A 34 -9.35 14.03 -13.81
N ARG A 35 -9.69 13.26 -12.77
CA ARG A 35 -9.27 13.51 -11.40
C ARG A 35 -8.07 12.64 -11.03
N THR A 36 -7.14 13.21 -10.27
CA THR A 36 -5.94 12.52 -9.79
C THR A 36 -5.96 12.45 -8.27
N CYS A 37 -5.85 11.24 -7.74
CA CYS A 37 -5.64 10.97 -6.33
C CYS A 37 -4.19 10.51 -6.16
N SER A 38 -3.42 11.17 -5.29
CA SER A 38 -2.05 10.75 -5.00
C SER A 38 -1.78 10.70 -3.50
N ILE A 39 -0.89 9.79 -3.14
CA ILE A 39 -0.44 9.56 -1.78
C ILE A 39 1.07 9.69 -1.78
N GLN A 40 1.60 10.61 -0.97
CA GLN A 40 3.03 10.88 -0.85
C GLN A 40 3.37 11.03 0.63
N ASN A 41 4.32 10.23 1.11
CA ASN A 41 4.79 10.25 2.50
C ASN A 41 3.63 10.17 3.51
N GLY A 42 2.61 9.35 3.22
CA GLY A 42 1.42 9.19 4.06
C GLY A 42 0.40 10.34 3.97
N LYS A 43 0.55 11.27 3.02
CA LYS A 43 -0.38 12.39 2.82
C LYS A 43 -1.24 12.17 1.59
N LEU A 44 -2.54 12.41 1.72
CA LEU A 44 -3.50 12.33 0.62
C LEU A 44 -3.63 13.68 -0.09
N PHE A 45 -3.49 13.65 -1.41
CA PHE A 45 -3.72 14.76 -2.31
C PHE A 45 -4.80 14.39 -3.33
N ILE A 46 -5.73 15.32 -3.58
CA ILE A 46 -6.73 15.21 -4.64
C ILE A 46 -6.55 16.40 -5.57
N ASP A 47 -6.27 16.13 -6.84
CA ASP A 47 -5.97 17.12 -7.87
C ASP A 47 -4.82 18.06 -7.45
N GLY A 48 -3.80 17.48 -6.80
CA GLY A 48 -2.63 18.22 -6.27
C GLY A 48 -2.89 18.96 -4.96
N ILE A 49 -4.12 18.99 -4.45
CA ILE A 49 -4.49 19.70 -3.22
C ILE A 49 -4.42 18.73 -2.05
N PHE A 50 -3.61 19.07 -1.04
CA PHE A 50 -3.55 18.33 0.23
C PHE A 50 -4.93 18.28 0.89
N LYS A 51 -5.33 17.08 1.32
CA LYS A 51 -6.61 16.88 2.02
C LYS A 51 -6.40 16.50 3.48
N ARG A 52 -5.56 15.51 3.75
CA ARG A 52 -5.28 15.01 5.10
C ARG A 52 -4.09 14.06 5.12
N ASN A 53 -3.61 13.77 6.31
CA ASN A 53 -2.74 12.62 6.55
C ASN A 53 -3.57 11.34 6.58
N LEU A 54 -2.98 10.25 6.10
CA LEU A 54 -3.53 8.90 6.20
C LEU A 54 -3.10 8.27 7.52
N THR A 55 -3.99 7.47 8.08
CA THR A 55 -3.66 6.62 9.22
C THR A 55 -2.80 5.44 8.79
N MET A 56 -2.15 4.78 9.74
CA MET A 56 -1.38 3.56 9.47
C MET A 56 -2.24 2.44 8.86
N THR A 57 -3.49 2.30 9.31
CA THR A 57 -4.43 1.29 8.77
C THR A 57 -4.74 1.57 7.30
N GLU A 58 -5.02 2.84 6.96
CA GLU A 58 -5.27 3.23 5.57
C GLU A 58 -4.03 3.04 4.69
N MET A 59 -2.83 3.34 5.18
CA MET A 59 -1.59 3.07 4.45
C MET A 59 -1.38 1.56 4.17
N LYS A 60 -1.75 0.69 5.11
CA LYS A 60 -1.70 -0.77 4.88
C LYS A 60 -2.67 -1.21 3.80
N GLU A 61 -3.88 -0.67 3.78
CA GLU A 61 -4.86 -0.96 2.74
C GLU A 61 -4.40 -0.49 1.37
N VAL A 62 -3.86 0.72 1.28
CA VAL A 62 -3.29 1.28 0.04
C VAL A 62 -2.21 0.36 -0.51
N LYS A 63 -1.29 -0.10 0.34
CA LYS A 63 -0.23 -1.02 -0.05
C LYS A 63 -0.79 -2.34 -0.58
N TYR A 64 -1.71 -2.96 0.16
CA TYR A 64 -2.35 -4.22 -0.23
C TYR A 64 -3.04 -4.11 -1.61
N TRP A 65 -3.84 -3.06 -1.80
CA TRP A 65 -4.54 -2.83 -3.06
C TRP A 65 -3.59 -2.52 -4.22
N SER A 66 -2.54 -1.75 -3.98
CA SER A 66 -1.54 -1.45 -5.00
C SER A 66 -0.80 -2.71 -5.47
N GLU A 67 -0.46 -3.61 -4.56
CA GLU A 67 0.17 -4.88 -4.89
C GLU A 67 -0.77 -5.78 -5.70
N ALA A 68 -2.02 -5.93 -5.25
CA ALA A 68 -3.03 -6.72 -5.96
C ALA A 68 -3.31 -6.17 -7.37
N PHE A 69 -3.39 -4.85 -7.51
CA PHE A 69 -3.58 -4.20 -8.80
C PHE A 69 -2.39 -4.41 -9.73
N ASN A 70 -1.16 -4.28 -9.23
CA ASN A 70 0.06 -4.53 -10.01
C ASN A 70 0.13 -5.99 -10.52
N GLN A 71 -0.25 -6.95 -9.68
CA GLN A 71 -0.33 -8.36 -10.09
C GLN A 71 -1.37 -8.58 -11.19
N PHE A 72 -2.55 -7.96 -11.06
CA PHE A 72 -3.60 -8.03 -12.08
C PHE A 72 -3.14 -7.45 -13.43
N VAL A 73 -2.57 -6.24 -13.42
CA VAL A 73 -2.06 -5.57 -14.64
C VAL A 73 -0.95 -6.39 -15.28
N THR A 74 -0.02 -6.92 -14.49
CA THR A 74 1.09 -7.75 -14.99
C THR A 74 0.58 -9.03 -15.64
N SER A 75 -0.36 -9.72 -15.00
CA SER A 75 -0.97 -10.94 -15.52
C SER A 75 -1.71 -10.70 -16.85
N ARG A 76 -2.48 -9.61 -16.93
CA ARG A 76 -3.17 -9.20 -18.16
C ARG A 76 -2.19 -8.88 -19.30
N ARG A 77 -1.07 -8.19 -19.01
CA ARG A 77 -0.02 -7.92 -20.01
C ARG A 77 0.58 -9.22 -20.56
N ARG A 78 0.90 -10.18 -19.69
CA ARG A 78 1.44 -11.50 -20.10
C ARG A 78 0.48 -12.26 -21.00
N LEU A 79 -0.80 -12.33 -20.64
CA LEU A 79 -1.83 -12.98 -21.46
C LEU A 79 -1.92 -12.36 -22.87
N ARG A 80 -1.93 -11.02 -22.96
CA ARG A 80 -1.97 -10.32 -24.24
C ARG A 80 -0.75 -10.61 -25.11
N MET A 81 0.44 -10.65 -24.52
CA MET A 81 1.68 -10.99 -25.25
C MET A 81 1.67 -12.42 -25.78
N ASN A 82 1.21 -13.38 -24.96
CA ASN A 82 1.16 -14.79 -25.36
C ASN A 82 0.18 -15.05 -26.50
N LEU A 83 -0.99 -14.39 -26.48
CA LEU A 83 -1.98 -14.45 -27.57
C LEU A 83 -1.46 -13.83 -28.87
N HIS A 84 -0.69 -12.75 -28.79
CA HIS A 84 -0.11 -12.13 -29.97
C HIS A 84 0.96 -13.04 -30.60
N LEU A 85 1.79 -13.69 -29.78
CA LEU A 85 2.84 -14.62 -30.23
C LEU A 85 2.27 -15.91 -30.83
N SER A 86 1.14 -16.41 -30.34
CA SER A 86 0.48 -17.58 -30.95
C SER A 86 -0.14 -17.22 -32.30
N SER A 87 -0.78 -16.06 -32.42
CA SER A 87 -1.37 -15.58 -33.68
C SER A 87 -0.33 -15.32 -34.78
N SER A 88 0.89 -14.90 -34.43
CA SER A 88 1.96 -14.66 -35.41
C SER A 88 2.73 -15.91 -35.84
N ARG A 89 2.48 -17.08 -35.23
CA ARG A 89 3.08 -18.36 -35.64
C ARG A 89 2.18 -19.21 -36.54
N GLU A 90 0.92 -18.82 -36.70
CA GLU A 90 -0.07 -19.51 -37.55
C GLU A 90 -0.21 -18.88 -38.95
N LEU A 91 0.65 -17.91 -39.29
CA LEU A 91 0.85 -17.32 -40.62
C LEU A 91 2.25 -17.66 -41.12
#